data_AF-A0A3D2Z2J3-F1
#
_entry.id   AF-A0A3D2Z2J3-F1
#
_cell.length_a   1.000
_cell.length_b   1.000
_cell.length_c   1.000
_cell.angle_alpha   90.00
_cell.angle_beta   90.00
_cell.angle_gamma   90.00
#
_symmetry.space_group_name_H-M   'P 1'
#
loop_
_entity.id
_entity.type
_entity.pdbx_description
1 polymer ?
#
loop_
_entity_poly.entity_id
_entity_poly.type
_entity_poly.pdbx_seq_one_letter_code
_entity_poly.pdbx_strand_id
1 'polypeptide(L)'
;QPTTASRFPLLALERGSQSRALLDEVFHKAGVAPRLAMELGSIEIIKQFVEVGFGIALVPAVSVLREAAEGRLATVGASGFEQRAIGLVWHRGRPESPAAAALAQMMREDLCDVKI
;
A
#
# COMPACT_ATOMS: atom_id res chain seq x y z
N GLN A 1 9.05 10.83 5.70
CA GLN A 1 9.60 10.59 7.05
C GLN A 1 8.46 10.51 8.07
N PRO A 2 8.44 9.52 8.98
CA PRO A 2 7.36 9.35 9.97
C PRO A 2 7.18 10.54 10.91
N THR A 3 8.28 11.22 11.27
CA THR A 3 8.30 12.44 12.10
C THR A 3 7.56 13.62 11.47
N THR A 4 7.64 13.77 10.14
CA THR A 4 6.88 14.79 9.42
C THR A 4 5.42 14.39 9.31
N ALA A 5 5.15 13.11 9.00
CA ALA A 5 3.81 12.59 8.82
C ALA A 5 2.97 12.67 10.11
N SER A 6 3.57 12.49 11.30
CA SER A 6 2.86 12.60 12.59
C SER A 6 2.27 13.99 12.87
N ARG A 7 2.69 15.03 12.11
CA ARG A 7 2.15 16.40 12.22
C ARG A 7 0.80 16.56 11.50
N PHE A 8 0.43 15.64 10.63
CA PHE A 8 -0.79 15.68 9.83
C PHE A 8 -1.80 14.63 10.30
N PRO A 9 -3.12 14.86 10.13
CA PRO A 9 -4.13 13.82 10.34
C PRO A 9 -3.84 12.64 9.41
N LEU A 10 -3.70 11.45 9.99
CA LEU A 10 -3.38 10.22 9.25
C LEU A 10 -4.62 9.35 9.10
N LEU A 11 -4.93 9.00 7.86
CA LEU A 11 -5.96 8.03 7.50
C LEU A 11 -5.26 6.70 7.25
N ALA A 12 -5.66 5.67 7.98
CA ALA A 12 -5.08 4.34 7.84
C ALA A 12 -6.16 3.30 7.53
N LEU A 13 -5.72 2.16 6.99
CA LEU A 13 -6.58 1.00 6.96
C LEU A 13 -6.87 0.52 8.38
N GLU A 14 -8.01 -0.16 8.53
CA GLU A 14 -8.38 -0.83 9.77
C GLU A 14 -7.31 -1.82 10.25
N ARG A 15 -7.33 -2.05 11.56
CA ARG A 15 -6.44 -3.04 12.21
C ARG A 15 -6.69 -4.43 11.62
N GLY A 16 -5.61 -5.20 11.52
CA GLY A 16 -5.63 -6.53 10.89
C GLY A 16 -5.18 -6.51 9.42
N SER A 17 -5.14 -5.34 8.78
CA SER A 17 -4.50 -5.20 7.47
C SER A 17 -2.97 -5.17 7.60
N GLN A 18 -2.26 -5.80 6.65
CA GLN A 18 -0.80 -5.77 6.62
C GLN A 18 -0.23 -4.37 6.37
N SER A 19 -0.97 -3.49 5.69
CA SER A 19 -0.54 -2.10 5.51
C SER A 19 -0.61 -1.33 6.82
N ARG A 20 -1.63 -1.58 7.66
CA ARG A 20 -1.72 -0.98 8.99
C ARG A 20 -0.59 -1.45 9.90
N ALA A 21 -0.30 -2.75 9.93
CA ALA A 21 0.80 -3.28 10.73
C ALA A 21 2.15 -2.63 10.39
N LEU A 22 2.43 -2.42 9.10
CA LEU A 22 3.67 -1.76 8.64
C LEU A 22 3.70 -0.28 8.99
N LEU A 23 2.57 0.41 8.85
CA LEU A 23 2.46 1.80 9.30
C LEU A 23 2.80 1.90 10.79
N ASP A 24 2.16 1.07 11.61
CA ASP A 24 2.42 1.05 13.06
C ASP A 24 3.88 0.72 13.38
N GLU A 25 4.48 -0.26 12.69
CA GLU A 25 5.88 -0.64 12.85
C GLU A 25 6.84 0.51 12.50
N VAL A 26 6.59 1.21 11.40
CA VAL A 26 7.47 2.31 10.96
C VAL A 26 7.40 3.51 11.89
N PHE A 27 6.20 3.86 12.36
CA PHE A 27 6.05 4.90 13.37
C PHE A 27 6.69 4.49 14.71
N HIS A 28 6.53 3.23 15.12
CA HIS A 28 7.16 2.69 16.32
C HIS A 28 8.70 2.73 16.24
N LYS A 29 9.29 2.26 15.14
CA LYS A 29 10.74 2.32 14.89
C LYS A 29 11.28 3.75 14.91
N ALA A 30 10.48 4.71 14.47
CA ALA A 30 10.84 6.13 14.48
C ALA A 30 10.62 6.82 15.85
N GLY A 31 10.10 6.10 16.86
CA GLY A 31 9.84 6.64 18.20
C GLY A 31 8.75 7.73 18.24
N VAL A 32 7.86 7.77 17.23
CA VAL A 32 6.80 8.78 17.13
C VAL A 32 5.43 8.13 17.01
N ALA A 33 4.43 8.68 17.69
CA ALA A 33 3.06 8.23 17.54
C ALA A 33 2.41 8.89 16.29
N PRO A 34 1.69 8.14 15.44
CA PRO A 34 0.91 8.73 14.37
C PRO A 34 -0.30 9.48 14.93
N ARG A 35 -0.64 10.63 14.35
CA ARG A 35 -1.92 11.31 14.62
C ARG A 35 -3.03 10.65 13.83
N LEU A 36 -3.44 9.46 14.25
CA LEU A 36 -4.48 8.67 13.58
C LEU A 36 -5.84 9.37 13.69
N ALA A 37 -6.37 9.82 12.56
CA ALA A 37 -7.65 10.53 12.48
C ALA A 37 -8.81 9.60 12.14
N MET A 38 -8.56 8.62 11.25
CA MET A 38 -9.59 7.67 10.81
C MET A 38 -8.98 6.30 10.51
N GLU A 39 -9.78 5.27 10.76
CA GLU A 39 -9.54 3.91 10.29
C GLU A 39 -10.62 3.56 9.25
N LEU A 40 -10.21 3.10 8.08
CA LEU A 40 -11.09 2.90 6.92
C LEU A 40 -10.91 1.49 6.34
N GLY A 41 -11.98 0.92 5.77
CA GLY A 41 -11.99 -0.46 5.29
C GLY A 41 -11.39 -0.69 3.90
N SER A 42 -11.03 0.36 3.16
CA SER A 42 -10.47 0.23 1.81
C SER A 42 -9.61 1.43 1.41
N ILE A 43 -8.61 1.17 0.57
CA ILE A 43 -7.75 2.18 -0.05
C ILE A 43 -8.58 3.16 -0.90
N GLU A 44 -9.63 2.69 -1.58
CA GLU A 44 -10.47 3.56 -2.41
C GLU A 44 -11.20 4.62 -1.57
N ILE A 45 -11.70 4.23 -0.39
CA ILE A 45 -12.34 5.16 0.55
C ILE A 45 -11.30 6.13 1.11
N ILE A 46 -10.11 5.64 1.46
CA ILE A 46 -8.99 6.49 1.92
C ILE A 46 -8.68 7.56 0.87
N LYS A 47 -8.53 7.18 -0.41
CA LYS A 47 -8.23 8.12 -1.50
C LYS A 47 -9.27 9.22 -1.59
N GLN A 48 -10.57 8.88 -1.58
CA GLN A 48 -11.65 9.86 -1.63
C GLN A 48 -11.56 10.88 -0.48
N PHE A 49 -11.29 10.43 0.75
CA PHE A 49 -11.19 11.31 1.90
C PHE A 49 -9.91 12.17 1.87
N VAL A 50 -8.81 11.65 1.33
CA VAL A 50 -7.59 12.45 1.11
C VAL A 50 -7.83 13.50 0.02
N GLU A 51 -8.52 13.15 -1.08
CA GLU A 51 -8.86 14.09 -2.16
C GLU A 51 -9.70 15.28 -1.65
N VAL A 52 -10.61 15.05 -0.69
CA VAL A 52 -11.41 16.12 -0.06
C VAL A 52 -10.75 16.76 1.17
N GLY A 53 -9.49 16.45 1.46
CA GLY A 53 -8.67 17.20 2.43
C GLY A 53 -8.74 16.74 3.89
N PHE A 54 -9.18 15.51 4.18
CA PHE A 54 -9.27 15.02 5.56
C PHE A 54 -7.91 14.65 6.19
N GLY A 55 -6.84 14.59 5.40
CA GLY A 55 -5.51 14.29 5.90
C GLY A 55 -4.60 13.65 4.85
N ILE A 56 -3.64 12.86 5.32
CA ILE A 56 -2.71 12.09 4.49
C ILE A 56 -2.88 10.59 4.76
N ALA A 57 -2.41 9.75 3.84
CA ALA A 57 -2.42 8.31 4.00
C ALA A 57 -1.15 7.66 3.45
N LEU A 58 -0.81 6.50 4.01
CA LEU A 58 0.17 5.59 3.43
C LEU A 58 -0.56 4.48 2.69
N VAL A 59 -0.36 4.41 1.37
CA VAL A 59 -0.97 3.40 0.49
C VAL A 59 0.08 2.89 -0.50
N PRO A 60 -0.10 1.70 -1.10
CA PRO A 60 0.76 1.23 -2.18
C PRO A 60 0.79 2.23 -3.34
N ALA A 61 1.98 2.51 -3.88
CA ALA A 61 2.15 3.48 -4.96
C ALA A 61 1.25 3.20 -6.17
N VAL A 62 1.10 1.91 -6.52
CA VAL A 62 0.25 1.45 -7.62
C VAL A 62 -1.22 1.85 -7.48
N SER A 63 -1.72 2.06 -6.26
CA SER A 63 -3.13 2.38 -6.00
C SER A 63 -3.52 3.83 -6.28
N VAL A 64 -2.53 4.72 -6.45
CA VAL A 64 -2.73 6.17 -6.63
C VAL A 64 -2.20 6.70 -7.97
N LEU A 65 -1.74 5.82 -8.86
CA LEU A 65 -1.14 6.22 -10.14
C LEU A 65 -2.10 7.07 -10.99
N ARG A 66 -3.37 6.70 -11.03
CA ARG A 66 -4.40 7.41 -11.80
C ARG A 66 -4.70 8.78 -11.20
N GLU A 67 -4.99 8.83 -9.90
CA GLU A 67 -5.30 10.07 -9.19
C GLU A 67 -4.13 11.05 -9.21
N ALA A 68 -2.89 10.55 -9.16
CA ALA A 68 -1.68 11.35 -9.30
C ALA A 68 -1.51 11.91 -10.72
N ALA A 69 -1.72 11.08 -11.76
CA ALA A 69 -1.66 11.52 -13.15
C ALA A 69 -2.73 12.58 -13.47
N GLU A 70 -3.90 12.47 -12.85
CA GLU A 70 -5.01 13.41 -12.99
C GLU A 70 -4.88 14.66 -12.08
N GLY A 71 -3.82 14.74 -11.27
CA GLY A 71 -3.57 15.87 -10.36
C GLY A 71 -4.54 15.98 -9.18
N ARG A 72 -5.35 14.94 -8.92
CA ARG A 72 -6.28 14.91 -7.76
C ARG A 72 -5.56 14.61 -6.45
N LEU A 73 -4.47 13.84 -6.51
CA LEU A 73 -3.65 13.50 -5.35
C LEU A 73 -2.18 13.86 -5.61
N ALA A 74 -1.52 14.42 -4.61
CA ALA A 74 -0.07 14.57 -4.59
C ALA A 74 0.58 13.39 -3.87
N THR A 75 1.64 12.82 -4.45
CA THR A 75 2.43 11.76 -3.81
C THR A 75 3.64 12.37 -3.11
N VAL A 76 3.98 11.82 -1.95
CA VAL A 76 5.16 12.22 -1.18
C VAL A 76 6.01 10.98 -0.94
N GLY A 77 7.31 11.08 -1.21
CA GLY A 77 8.26 10.00 -0.96
C GLY A 77 8.22 9.55 0.50
N ALA A 78 8.01 8.25 0.70
CA ALA A 78 7.99 7.62 2.00
C ALA A 78 9.33 6.91 2.26
N SER A 79 9.78 6.91 3.51
CA SER A 79 11.07 6.37 3.94
C SER A 79 10.88 5.55 5.20
N GLY A 80 11.74 4.55 5.41
CA GLY A 80 11.62 3.60 6.52
C GLY A 80 10.68 2.42 6.22
N PHE A 81 10.16 2.33 4.99
CA PHE A 81 9.37 1.20 4.52
C PHE A 81 10.24 0.28 3.67
N GLU A 82 10.19 -1.02 3.93
CA GLU A 82 10.82 -2.02 3.07
C GLU A 82 9.98 -2.23 1.80
N GLN A 83 10.65 -2.48 0.68
CA GLN A 83 9.98 -2.87 -0.55
C GLN A 83 9.28 -4.22 -0.35
N ARG A 84 8.05 -4.32 -0.85
CA ARG A 84 7.26 -5.55 -0.77
C ARG A 84 7.26 -6.25 -2.10
N ALA A 85 7.57 -7.55 -2.08
CA ALA A 85 7.37 -8.41 -3.24
C ALA A 85 5.96 -9.00 -3.22
N ILE A 86 5.34 -9.07 -4.40
CA ILE A 86 4.14 -9.89 -4.63
C ILE A 86 4.62 -11.19 -5.29
N GLY A 87 4.05 -12.32 -4.87
CA GLY A 87 4.48 -13.63 -5.35
C GLY A 87 3.32 -14.55 -5.69
N LEU A 88 3.61 -15.52 -6.56
CA LEU A 88 2.73 -16.64 -6.85
C LEU A 88 2.96 -17.76 -5.83
N VAL A 89 1.88 -18.39 -5.36
CA VAL A 89 1.93 -19.44 -4.31
C VAL A 89 1.19 -20.69 -4.78
N TRP A 90 1.82 -21.86 -4.59
CA TRP A 90 1.25 -23.16 -4.96
C TRP A 90 1.21 -24.11 -3.76
N HIS A 91 0.25 -25.03 -3.77
CA HIS A 91 0.22 -26.13 -2.81
C HIS A 91 1.22 -27.22 -3.23
N ARG A 92 2.22 -27.52 -2.39
CA ARG A 92 3.33 -28.45 -2.71
C ARG A 92 2.89 -29.84 -3.19
N GLY A 93 1.74 -30.34 -2.73
CA GLY A 93 1.22 -31.66 -3.08
C GLY A 93 0.27 -31.71 -4.29
N ARG A 94 0.02 -30.59 -4.95
CA ARG A 94 -0.94 -30.54 -6.07
C ARG A 94 -0.19 -30.23 -7.37
N PRO A 95 -0.24 -31.11 -8.38
CA PRO A 95 0.34 -30.82 -9.69
C PRO A 95 -0.27 -29.54 -10.27
N GLU A 96 0.56 -28.70 -10.87
CA GLU A 96 0.11 -27.52 -11.59
C GLU A 96 -0.69 -27.93 -12.83
N SER A 97 -1.87 -27.36 -13.03
CA SER A 97 -2.64 -27.60 -14.25
C SER A 97 -2.04 -26.80 -15.42
N PRO A 98 -2.25 -27.23 -16.68
CA PRO A 98 -1.82 -26.44 -17.84
C PRO A 98 -2.34 -25.00 -17.83
N ALA A 99 -3.59 -24.79 -17.36
CA ALA A 99 -4.17 -23.46 -17.24
C ALA A 99 -3.49 -22.60 -16.16
N ALA A 100 -3.12 -23.20 -15.01
CA ALA A 100 -2.38 -22.50 -13.96
C ALA A 100 -0.97 -22.12 -14.42
N ALA A 101 -0.28 -23.01 -15.13
CA ALA A 101 1.04 -22.74 -15.70
C ALA A 101 0.99 -21.60 -16.73
N ALA A 102 -0.03 -21.60 -17.61
CA ALA A 102 -0.24 -20.54 -18.58
C ALA A 102 -0.50 -19.18 -17.89
N LEU A 103 -1.36 -19.14 -16.88
CA LEU A 103 -1.62 -17.92 -16.11
C LEU A 103 -0.36 -17.43 -15.39
N ALA A 104 0.38 -18.33 -14.74
CA ALA A 104 1.62 -17.98 -14.06
C ALA A 104 2.67 -17.44 -15.04
N GLN A 105 2.71 -17.94 -16.27
CA GLN A 105 3.56 -17.41 -17.33
C GLN A 105 3.15 -15.99 -17.71
N MET A 106 1.88 -15.76 -18.02
CA MET A 106 1.37 -14.42 -18.34
C MET A 106 1.68 -13.41 -17.22
N MET A 107 1.41 -13.80 -15.97
CA MET A 107 1.71 -12.95 -14.81
C MET A 107 3.20 -12.64 -14.68
N ARG A 108 4.10 -13.60 -14.95
CA ARG A 108 5.55 -13.35 -14.90
C ARG A 108 6.01 -12.36 -15.97
N GLU A 109 5.45 -12.44 -17.16
CA GLU A 109 5.75 -11.52 -18.27
C GLU A 109 5.28 -10.09 -17.93
N ASP A 110 4.05 -9.93 -17.42
CA ASP A 110 3.49 -8.62 -17.08
C ASP A 110 4.09 -8.01 -15.79
N LEU A 111 4.47 -8.84 -14.81
CA LEU A 111 5.03 -8.37 -13.53
C LEU A 111 6.50 -7.95 -13.63
N CYS A 112 7.21 -8.28 -14.72
CA CYS A 112 8.59 -7.83 -14.94
C CYS A 112 8.68 -6.30 -15.11
N ASP A 113 7.59 -5.65 -15.56
CA ASP A 113 7.56 -4.20 -15.80
C ASP A 113 7.00 -3.39 -14.62
N VAL A 114 6.48 -4.06 -13.59
CA VAL A 114 6.00 -3.40 -12.37
C VAL A 114 7.17 -3.24 -11.39
N LYS A 115 7.90 -2.12 -11.51
CA LYS A 115 8.83 -1.69 -10.46
C LYS A 115 8.05 -1.33 -9.20
N ILE A 116 8.06 -2.23 -8.21
CA ILE A 116 7.54 -1.99 -6.85
C ILE A 116 8.58 -1.26 -5.99
#